data_AF-A0A1J5M199-F1
#
_entry.id   AF-A0A1J5M199-F1
#
_cell.length_a   1.000
_cell.length_b   1.000
_cell.length_c   1.000
_cell.angle_alpha   90.00
_cell.angle_beta   90.00
_cell.angle_gamma   90.00
#
_symmetry.space_group_name_H-M   'P 1'
#
loop_
_entity.id
_entity.type
_entity.pdbx_description
1 polymer ?
#
loop_
_entity_poly.entity_id
_entity_poly.type
_entity_poly.pdbx_seq_one_letter_code
_entity_poly.pdbx_strand_id
1 'polypeptide(L)'
;MRKALIPTLVAITLIFGSCAGDAPIVDEHPTSDTLMNDTLQDTLVDSSLFMDSAGYVNEEAETENLIEAIYGEQWDFCDCVVKNDSINTVVEKADDDSDYDAIFARMDTIEAHCKTMLTTPNTTPEEREKHNRKVRKCLRNAK
;
A
#
# COMPACT_ATOMS: atom_id res chain seq x y z
N MET A 1 10.74 29.76 -59.29
CA MET A 1 11.75 29.09 -58.45
C MET A 1 11.38 29.29 -56.99
N ARG A 2 11.29 28.19 -56.24
CA ARG A 2 11.39 28.03 -54.78
C ARG A 2 10.56 28.98 -53.89
N LYS A 3 9.38 28.51 -53.46
CA LYS A 3 8.78 28.93 -52.18
C LYS A 3 9.58 28.26 -51.06
N ALA A 4 10.29 29.05 -50.26
CA ALA A 4 11.10 28.55 -49.16
C ALA A 4 10.23 28.29 -47.92
N LEU A 5 10.40 27.10 -47.36
CA LEU A 5 9.91 26.63 -46.07
C LEU A 5 10.64 27.39 -44.94
N ILE A 6 9.89 27.85 -43.94
CA ILE A 6 10.41 28.10 -42.59
C ILE A 6 9.32 27.62 -41.62
N PRO A 7 9.50 26.49 -40.91
CA PRO A 7 8.63 26.18 -39.78
C PRO A 7 9.10 26.98 -38.55
N THR A 8 8.12 27.68 -37.99
CA THR A 8 8.14 28.49 -36.78
C THR A 8 8.60 27.70 -35.55
N LEU A 9 9.62 28.23 -34.88
CA LEU A 9 10.16 27.76 -33.60
C LEU A 9 9.27 28.33 -32.49
N VAL A 10 8.30 27.55 -32.00
CA VAL A 10 7.44 27.93 -30.86
C VAL A 10 8.06 27.37 -29.58
N ALA A 11 8.67 28.27 -28.80
CA ALA A 11 9.15 27.99 -27.45
C ALA A 11 7.93 27.84 -26.51
N ILE A 12 7.73 26.64 -25.97
CA ILE A 12 6.75 26.38 -24.91
C ILE A 12 7.46 26.61 -23.57
N THR A 13 7.22 27.77 -22.96
CA THR A 13 7.57 28.04 -21.56
C THR A 13 6.52 27.40 -20.65
N LEU A 14 6.90 26.34 -19.94
CA LEU A 14 6.14 25.75 -18.84
C LEU A 14 6.24 26.65 -17.61
N ILE A 15 5.13 27.29 -17.24
CA ILE A 15 5.00 28.05 -16.00
C ILE A 15 4.68 27.05 -14.88
N PHE A 16 5.64 26.78 -14.00
CA PHE A 16 5.39 26.08 -12.74
C PHE A 16 4.70 27.05 -11.76
N GLY A 17 3.37 26.93 -11.63
CA GLY A 17 2.62 27.60 -10.57
C GLY A 17 2.78 26.85 -9.24
N SER A 18 3.53 27.44 -8.32
CA SER A 18 3.63 27.02 -6.92
C SER A 18 2.29 27.27 -6.20
N CYS A 19 1.67 26.24 -5.64
CA CYS A 19 0.57 26.40 -4.68
C CYS A 19 1.11 27.02 -3.39
N ALA A 20 0.89 28.32 -3.24
CA ALA A 20 0.88 28.98 -1.93
C ALA A 20 -0.59 29.06 -1.51
N GLY A 21 -0.98 28.25 -0.54
CA GLY A 21 -2.30 28.30 0.06
C GLY A 21 -2.40 29.49 1.01
N ASP A 22 -3.48 30.26 0.90
CA ASP A 22 -4.31 30.65 2.04
C ASP A 22 -5.60 31.36 1.59
N ALA A 23 -6.61 31.35 2.46
CA ALA A 23 -7.89 32.11 2.45
C ALA A 23 -9.19 31.33 2.07
N PRO A 24 -10.39 31.75 2.55
CA PRO A 24 -11.21 30.99 3.50
C PRO A 24 -12.57 30.55 2.92
N ILE A 25 -13.20 29.55 3.56
CA ILE A 25 -14.46 28.93 3.15
C ILE A 25 -15.64 29.63 3.85
N VAL A 26 -16.68 29.98 3.09
CA VAL A 26 -18.03 30.32 3.58
C VAL A 26 -19.06 29.44 2.86
N ASP A 27 -19.86 28.76 3.69
CA ASP A 27 -21.06 27.89 3.55
C ASP A 27 -22.01 28.11 2.34
N GLU A 28 -22.92 27.21 1.89
CA GLU A 28 -23.53 25.97 2.41
C GLU A 28 -24.35 25.27 1.27
N HIS A 29 -24.88 24.06 1.57
CA HIS A 29 -26.04 23.33 0.98
C HIS A 29 -25.75 22.08 0.10
N PRO A 30 -26.55 21.00 0.19
CA PRO A 30 -26.10 19.71 0.71
C PRO A 30 -26.42 18.56 -0.25
N THR A 31 -25.41 17.85 -0.74
CA THR A 31 -25.62 16.55 -1.38
C THR A 31 -25.09 15.47 -0.47
N SER A 32 -25.94 14.49 -0.24
CA SER A 32 -25.75 13.32 0.61
C SER A 32 -24.54 12.49 0.15
N ASP A 33 -23.34 12.93 0.53
CA ASP A 33 -22.15 12.11 0.49
C ASP A 33 -22.16 11.23 1.73
N THR A 34 -22.63 10.00 1.56
CA THR A 34 -22.33 8.94 2.52
C THR A 34 -20.86 8.57 2.33
N LEU A 35 -19.98 9.46 2.78
CA LEU A 35 -18.60 9.11 3.09
C LEU A 35 -18.69 8.06 4.20
N MET A 36 -18.40 6.81 3.84
CA MET A 36 -18.00 5.82 4.82
C MET A 36 -16.79 6.39 5.53
N ASN A 37 -17.06 6.98 6.69
CA ASN A 37 -16.07 7.31 7.69
C ASN A 37 -15.50 5.96 8.14
N ASP A 38 -14.46 5.51 7.44
CA ASP A 38 -13.53 4.52 7.96
C ASP A 38 -12.76 5.21 9.08
N THR A 39 -13.47 5.40 10.19
CA THR A 39 -12.84 5.59 11.49
C THR A 39 -12.10 4.29 11.71
N LEU A 40 -10.82 4.28 11.33
CA LEU A 40 -9.83 3.47 12.02
C LEU A 40 -10.08 3.76 13.50
N GLN A 41 -10.84 2.86 14.14
CA GLN A 41 -10.97 2.84 15.57
C GLN A 41 -9.53 2.66 16.04
N ASP A 42 -8.97 3.76 16.52
CA ASP A 42 -7.99 3.81 17.58
C ASP A 42 -8.58 3.01 18.75
N THR A 43 -8.58 1.69 18.57
CA THR A 43 -8.77 0.72 19.63
C THR A 43 -7.47 0.82 20.38
N LEU A 44 -7.44 1.75 21.33
CA LEU A 44 -6.56 1.70 22.48
C LEU A 44 -6.77 0.31 23.08
N VAL A 45 -5.93 -0.63 22.65
CA VAL A 45 -5.87 -1.98 23.19
C VAL A 45 -5.62 -1.78 24.67
N ASP A 46 -6.60 -2.21 25.47
CA ASP A 46 -6.66 -2.01 26.91
C ASP A 46 -5.31 -2.29 27.55
N SER A 47 -4.60 -1.22 27.92
CA SER A 47 -3.24 -1.26 28.47
C SER A 47 -3.13 -2.07 29.77
N SER A 48 -4.26 -2.53 30.32
CA SER A 48 -4.31 -3.41 31.50
C SER A 48 -4.03 -4.90 31.20
N LEU A 49 -3.98 -5.32 29.93
CA LEU A 49 -3.55 -6.67 29.54
C LEU A 49 -2.02 -6.82 29.44
N PHE A 50 -1.26 -5.74 29.66
CA PHE A 50 0.17 -5.60 29.33
C PHE A 50 1.13 -5.75 30.52
N MET A 51 0.71 -6.41 31.60
CA MET A 51 1.62 -6.75 32.71
C MET A 51 1.52 -8.22 33.04
N ASP A 52 2.26 -9.06 32.31
CA ASP A 52 2.72 -10.31 32.90
C ASP A 52 3.87 -10.01 33.87
N SER A 53 3.78 -10.61 35.05
CA SER A 53 4.53 -10.27 36.25
C SER A 53 5.97 -10.81 36.25
N ALA A 54 6.50 -11.32 35.13
CA ALA A 54 7.84 -11.92 35.12
C ALA A 54 8.49 -12.00 33.72
N GLY A 55 9.46 -11.13 33.44
CA GLY A 55 10.57 -11.42 32.52
C GLY A 55 10.31 -11.26 31.01
N TYR A 56 11.11 -10.39 30.37
CA TYR A 56 11.34 -10.24 28.93
C TYR A 56 10.21 -10.67 27.96
N VAL A 57 9.44 -9.69 27.52
CA VAL A 57 8.47 -9.81 26.42
C VAL A 57 9.19 -9.66 25.08
N ASN A 58 8.99 -10.62 24.17
CA ASN A 58 9.37 -10.47 22.76
C ASN A 58 8.19 -9.85 21.99
N GLU A 59 8.21 -8.53 21.87
CA GLU A 59 7.15 -7.73 21.24
C GLU A 59 6.82 -8.16 19.80
N GLU A 60 7.81 -8.64 19.04
CA GLU A 60 7.64 -9.10 17.65
C GLU A 60 6.84 -10.41 17.62
N ALA A 61 7.21 -11.37 18.49
CA ALA A 61 6.50 -12.64 18.60
C ALA A 61 5.07 -12.48 19.14
N GLU A 62 4.84 -11.55 20.08
CA GLU A 62 3.48 -11.26 20.55
C GLU A 62 2.62 -10.61 19.46
N THR A 63 3.21 -9.70 18.69
CA THR A 63 2.53 -9.07 17.56
C THR A 63 2.14 -10.11 16.51
N GLU A 64 3.03 -11.06 16.17
CA GLU A 64 2.73 -12.16 15.25
C GLU A 64 1.56 -13.03 15.74
N ASN A 65 1.59 -13.44 17.02
CA ASN A 65 0.52 -14.25 17.62
C ASN A 65 -0.84 -13.53 17.59
N LEU A 66 -0.86 -12.22 17.82
CA LEU A 66 -2.08 -11.42 17.76
C LEU A 66 -2.62 -11.31 16.34
N ILE A 67 -1.76 -11.13 15.35
CA ILE A 67 -2.15 -11.10 13.94
C ILE A 67 -2.74 -12.46 13.55
N GLU A 68 -2.10 -13.56 13.93
CA GLU A 68 -2.60 -14.91 13.65
C GLU A 68 -3.96 -15.18 14.32
N ALA A 69 -4.17 -14.66 15.53
CA ALA A 69 -5.45 -14.78 16.23
C ALA A 69 -6.60 -14.05 15.51
N ILE A 70 -6.31 -12.94 14.82
CA ILE A 70 -7.33 -12.11 14.15
C ILE A 70 -7.52 -12.55 12.69
N TYR A 71 -6.43 -12.78 11.96
CA TYR A 71 -6.44 -12.98 10.51
C TYR A 71 -6.16 -14.43 10.08
N GLY A 72 -5.81 -15.30 11.02
CA GLY A 72 -5.41 -16.67 10.76
C GLY A 72 -3.92 -16.79 10.39
N GLU A 73 -3.52 -18.02 10.02
CA GLU A 73 -2.15 -18.38 9.66
C GLU A 73 -1.52 -17.37 8.70
N GLN A 74 -0.35 -16.84 9.05
CA GLN A 74 0.37 -15.88 8.21
C GLN A 74 1.38 -16.58 7.31
N TRP A 75 1.54 -16.10 6.09
CA TRP A 75 2.55 -16.61 5.16
C TRP A 75 3.91 -15.96 5.38
N ASP A 76 4.95 -16.69 4.98
CA ASP A 76 6.31 -16.19 4.99
C ASP A 76 6.47 -14.97 4.06
N PHE A 77 7.44 -14.13 4.39
CA PHE A 77 7.75 -12.92 3.63
C PHE A 77 7.89 -13.17 2.10
N CYS A 78 8.61 -14.22 1.69
CA CYS A 78 8.79 -14.48 0.26
C CYS A 78 7.51 -15.00 -0.41
N ASP A 79 6.66 -15.75 0.29
CA ASP A 79 5.39 -16.21 -0.26
C ASP A 79 4.45 -15.03 -0.50
N CYS A 80 4.39 -14.10 0.46
CA CYS A 80 3.67 -12.85 0.32
C CYS A 80 4.17 -12.01 -0.86
N VAL A 81 5.49 -11.89 -1.04
CA VAL A 81 6.09 -11.16 -2.17
C VAL A 81 5.72 -11.78 -3.50
N VAL A 82 5.88 -13.09 -3.66
CA VAL A 82 5.64 -13.78 -4.94
C VAL A 82 4.16 -13.78 -5.30
N LYS A 83 3.27 -14.01 -4.32
CA LYS A 83 1.83 -14.00 -4.58
C LYS A 83 1.32 -12.60 -4.90
N ASN A 84 1.79 -11.56 -4.21
CA ASN A 84 1.46 -10.17 -4.60
C ASN A 84 1.98 -9.81 -6.00
N ASP A 85 3.20 -10.20 -6.35
CA ASP A 85 3.75 -9.97 -7.71
C ASP A 85 2.91 -10.68 -8.79
N SER A 86 2.39 -11.87 -8.45
CA SER A 86 1.52 -12.60 -9.37
C SER A 86 0.15 -11.94 -9.60
N ILE A 87 -0.33 -11.09 -8.68
CA ILE A 87 -1.53 -10.29 -8.91
C ILE A 87 -1.26 -9.26 -10.01
N ASN A 88 -0.16 -8.53 -9.93
CA ASN A 88 0.22 -7.54 -10.94
C ASN A 88 0.26 -8.17 -12.34
N THR A 89 0.83 -9.37 -12.44
CA THR A 89 0.90 -10.11 -13.72
C THR A 89 -0.47 -10.49 -14.27
N VAL A 90 -1.44 -10.82 -13.40
CA VAL A 90 -2.80 -11.22 -13.82
C VAL A 90 -3.63 -9.98 -14.15
N VAL A 91 -3.49 -8.90 -13.38
CA VAL A 91 -4.12 -7.59 -13.67
C VAL A 91 -3.67 -7.04 -15.03
N GLU A 92 -2.37 -7.14 -15.35
CA GLU A 92 -1.84 -6.71 -16.65
C GLU A 92 -2.39 -7.51 -17.85
N LYS A 93 -2.97 -8.69 -17.60
CA LYS A 93 -3.48 -9.61 -18.63
C LYS A 93 -5.00 -9.77 -18.60
N ALA A 94 -5.68 -9.13 -17.66
CA ALA A 94 -7.13 -9.19 -17.55
C ALA A 94 -7.74 -8.38 -18.72
N ASP A 95 -8.65 -9.02 -19.46
CA ASP A 95 -9.30 -8.44 -20.63
C ASP A 95 -10.82 -8.26 -20.44
N ASP A 96 -11.42 -8.95 -19.46
CA ASP A 96 -12.86 -8.94 -19.16
C ASP A 96 -13.13 -8.43 -17.73
N ASP A 97 -14.23 -7.71 -17.53
CA ASP A 97 -14.69 -7.22 -16.22
C ASP A 97 -14.86 -8.37 -15.21
N SER A 98 -15.30 -9.55 -15.67
CA SER A 98 -15.47 -10.74 -14.83
C SER A 98 -14.16 -11.33 -14.29
N ASP A 99 -13.01 -11.02 -14.90
CA ASP A 99 -11.69 -11.41 -14.39
C ASP A 99 -11.32 -10.61 -13.13
N TYR A 100 -11.78 -9.36 -13.03
CA TYR A 100 -11.44 -8.48 -11.90
C TYR A 100 -12.07 -8.94 -10.59
N ASP A 101 -13.29 -9.50 -10.60
CA ASP A 101 -13.92 -10.06 -9.40
C ASP A 101 -13.07 -11.19 -8.80
N ALA A 102 -12.55 -12.08 -9.65
CA ALA A 102 -11.68 -13.17 -9.22
C ALA A 102 -10.31 -12.65 -8.75
N ILE A 103 -9.78 -11.61 -9.39
CA ILE A 103 -8.54 -10.95 -8.98
C ILE A 103 -8.71 -10.31 -7.61
N PHE A 104 -9.80 -9.58 -7.36
CA PHE A 104 -10.04 -8.93 -6.06
C PHE A 104 -10.22 -9.96 -4.95
N ALA A 105 -11.00 -11.03 -5.18
CA ALA A 105 -11.11 -12.12 -4.19
C ALA A 105 -9.75 -12.76 -3.86
N ARG A 106 -8.86 -12.85 -4.87
CA ARG A 106 -7.50 -13.33 -4.68
C ARG A 106 -6.64 -12.33 -3.92
N MET A 107 -6.78 -11.03 -4.18
CA MET A 107 -6.12 -9.96 -3.44
C MET A 107 -6.50 -9.99 -1.96
N ASP A 108 -7.78 -10.11 -1.64
CA ASP A 108 -8.28 -10.19 -0.26
C ASP A 108 -7.67 -11.38 0.50
N THR A 109 -7.60 -12.53 -0.17
CA THR A 109 -6.97 -13.74 0.38
C THR A 109 -5.49 -13.49 0.68
N ILE A 110 -4.76 -12.89 -0.25
CA ILE A 110 -3.34 -12.58 -0.07
C ILE A 110 -3.16 -11.57 1.07
N GLU A 111 -3.99 -10.55 1.13
CA GLU A 111 -3.92 -9.52 2.16
C GLU A 111 -4.16 -10.10 3.56
N ALA A 112 -5.13 -11.02 3.72
CA ALA A 112 -5.42 -11.69 4.98
C ALA A 112 -4.22 -12.48 5.52
N HIS A 113 -3.47 -13.16 4.63
CA HIS A 113 -2.31 -13.98 5.00
C HIS A 113 -0.99 -13.20 5.10
N CYS A 114 -0.96 -11.91 4.73
CA CYS A 114 0.27 -11.12 4.63
C CYS A 114 0.29 -9.89 5.57
N LYS A 115 -0.55 -9.88 6.60
CA LYS A 115 -0.68 -8.77 7.55
C LYS A 115 0.60 -8.56 8.36
N THR A 116 1.34 -9.62 8.68
CA THR A 116 2.63 -9.51 9.41
C THR A 116 3.64 -8.61 8.70
N MET A 117 3.66 -8.60 7.37
CA MET A 117 4.59 -7.75 6.60
C MET A 117 4.28 -6.25 6.73
N LEU A 118 3.08 -5.88 7.16
CA LEU A 118 2.61 -4.50 7.24
C LEU A 118 2.86 -3.84 8.60
N THR A 119 3.23 -4.61 9.62
CA THR A 119 3.35 -4.10 11.01
C THR A 119 4.58 -3.23 11.25
N THR A 120 5.66 -3.49 10.52
CA THR A 120 6.92 -2.76 10.69
C THR A 120 7.19 -1.86 9.47
N PRO A 121 6.98 -0.53 9.59
CA PRO A 121 7.21 0.37 8.48
C PRO A 121 8.71 0.52 8.19
N ASN A 122 9.08 0.43 6.91
CA ASN A 122 10.45 0.70 6.44
C ASN A 122 10.64 2.21 6.18
N THR A 123 10.78 2.98 7.26
CA THR A 123 10.69 4.45 7.22
C THR A 123 11.95 5.14 6.70
N THR A 124 13.13 4.56 6.93
CA THR A 124 14.40 5.13 6.48
C THR A 124 14.79 4.68 5.06
N PRO A 125 15.60 5.46 4.33
CA PRO A 125 16.11 5.05 3.03
C PRO A 125 16.88 3.72 3.06
N GLU A 126 17.67 3.49 4.11
CA GLU A 126 18.48 2.27 4.27
C GLU A 126 17.61 1.03 4.49
N GLU A 127 16.60 1.14 5.37
CA GLU A 127 15.62 0.07 5.61
C GLU A 127 14.85 -0.27 4.34
N ARG A 128 14.38 0.75 3.61
CA ARG A 128 13.69 0.56 2.33
C ARG A 128 14.59 -0.13 1.31
N GLU A 129 15.88 0.21 1.25
CA GLU A 129 16.81 -0.46 0.35
C GLU A 129 17.03 -1.93 0.76
N LYS A 130 17.17 -2.21 2.06
CA LYS A 130 17.28 -3.57 2.60
C LYS A 130 16.02 -4.40 2.28
N HIS A 131 14.84 -3.82 2.47
CA HIS A 131 13.56 -4.43 2.10
C HIS A 131 13.54 -4.74 0.59
N ASN A 132 13.87 -3.77 -0.27
CA ASN A 132 13.93 -3.97 -1.71
C ASN A 132 14.93 -5.05 -2.13
N ARG A 133 16.08 -5.17 -1.45
CA ARG A 133 17.03 -6.27 -1.67
C ARG A 133 16.43 -7.62 -1.32
N LYS A 134 15.68 -7.72 -0.21
CA LYS A 134 14.95 -8.95 0.18
C LYS A 134 13.88 -9.31 -0.86
N VAL A 135 13.03 -8.36 -1.26
CA VAL A 135 12.00 -8.54 -2.30
C VAL A 135 12.62 -9.08 -3.59
N ARG A 136 13.67 -8.42 -4.10
CA ARG A 136 14.38 -8.87 -5.33
C ARG A 136 14.95 -10.28 -5.19
N LYS A 137 15.42 -10.67 -4.00
CA LYS A 137 15.92 -12.02 -3.75
C LYS A 137 14.79 -13.05 -3.84
N CYS A 138 13.62 -12.79 -3.25
CA CYS A 138 12.46 -13.67 -3.34
C CYS A 138 12.03 -13.85 -4.81
N LEU A 139 11.84 -12.74 -5.55
CA LEU A 139 11.41 -12.78 -6.95
C LEU A 139 12.41 -13.47 -7.89
N ARG A 140 13.71 -13.36 -7.62
CA ARG A 140 14.73 -14.08 -8.41
C ARG A 140 14.70 -15.59 -8.16
N ASN A 141 14.42 -16.01 -6.93
CA ASN A 141 14.42 -17.42 -6.55
C ASN A 141 13.12 -18.15 -6.96
N ALA A 142 12.06 -17.40 -7.26
CA ALA A 142 10.78 -17.94 -7.71
C ALA A 142 10.70 -18.15 -9.24
N LYS A 143 11.72 -17.72 -9.99
CA LYS A 143 11.86 -17.92 -11.44
C LYS A 143 12.64 -19.20 -11.72
#